data_AF-A0A4Z0PG05-F1
#
_entry.id   AF-A0A4Z0PG05-F1
#
_cell.length_a   1.000
_cell.length_b   1.000
_cell.length_c   1.000
_cell.angle_alpha   90.00
_cell.angle_beta   90.00
_cell.angle_gamma   90.00
#
_symmetry.space_group_name_H-M   'P 1'
#
loop_
_entity.id
_entity.type
_entity.pdbx_description
1 polymer ?
#
loop_
_entity_poly.entity_id
_entity_poly.type
_entity_poly.pdbx_seq_one_letter_code
_entity_poly.pdbx_strand_id
1 'polypeptide(L)'
;MRTDRYETIRDRLIEAMKAGGGGDAPENDAEALLYARQLTAADSTDLILIADNYTFPRDAKLLKNTTAHVRIILCGVHDYINPRYLALARKHGFSLHTIEGDIQDLSKLLEGEIITIQGQQYQVTGDGFKLVQKI
;
A
#
# COMPACT_ATOMS: atom_id res chain seq x y z
N MET A 1 -5.05 -10.67 -19.00
CA MET A 1 -4.14 -10.25 -20.09
C MET A 1 -2.75 -10.11 -19.51
N ARG A 2 -1.73 -10.75 -20.10
CA ARG A 2 -0.31 -10.55 -19.73
C ARG A 2 0.32 -9.61 -20.75
N THR A 3 1.02 -8.58 -20.31
CA THR A 3 1.68 -7.61 -21.20
C THR A 3 2.86 -6.95 -20.48
N ASP A 4 3.81 -6.47 -21.26
CA ASP A 4 4.96 -5.65 -20.86
C ASP A 4 4.90 -4.23 -21.47
N ARG A 5 3.86 -3.92 -22.26
CA ARG A 5 3.70 -2.62 -22.91
C ARG A 5 3.07 -1.61 -21.96
N TYR A 6 3.77 -0.52 -21.71
CA TYR A 6 3.34 0.57 -20.83
C TYR A 6 1.94 1.09 -21.19
N GLU A 7 1.67 1.36 -22.46
CA GLU A 7 0.40 1.93 -22.92
C GLU A 7 -0.76 0.98 -22.60
N THR A 8 -0.52 -0.33 -22.76
CA THR A 8 -1.55 -1.33 -22.46
C THR A 8 -1.83 -1.41 -20.96
N ILE A 9 -0.80 -1.28 -20.11
CA ILE A 9 -0.97 -1.22 -18.65
C ILE A 9 -1.72 0.05 -18.25
N ARG A 10 -1.25 1.21 -18.73
CA ARG A 10 -1.87 2.52 -18.47
C ARG A 10 -3.35 2.54 -18.85
N ASP A 11 -3.68 2.08 -20.05
CA ASP A 11 -5.04 2.14 -20.56
C ASP A 11 -5.98 1.23 -19.75
N ARG A 12 -5.50 0.06 -19.29
CA ARG A 12 -6.27 -0.81 -18.38
C ARG A 12 -6.47 -0.21 -16.99
N LEU A 13 -5.45 0.46 -16.44
CA LEU A 13 -5.59 1.18 -15.18
C LEU A 13 -6.64 2.30 -15.30
N ILE A 14 -6.60 3.08 -16.39
CA ILE A 14 -7.59 4.13 -16.66
C ILE A 14 -8.99 3.54 -16.85
N GLU A 15 -9.12 2.42 -17.57
CA GLU A 15 -10.39 1.72 -17.75
C GLU A 15 -10.98 1.26 -16.42
N ALA A 16 -10.17 0.63 -15.55
CA ALA A 16 -10.58 0.21 -14.22
C ALA A 16 -11.05 1.41 -13.36
N MET A 17 -10.29 2.51 -13.36
CA MET A 17 -10.68 3.75 -12.66
C MET A 17 -11.99 4.34 -13.17
N LYS A 18 -12.25 4.28 -14.49
CA LYS A 18 -13.48 4.79 -15.10
C LYS A 18 -14.68 3.88 -14.89
N ALA A 19 -14.47 2.58 -14.69
CA ALA A 19 -15.53 1.59 -14.52
C ALA A 19 -16.31 1.74 -13.21
N GLY A 20 -15.85 2.58 -12.27
CA GLY A 20 -16.65 3.00 -11.12
C GLY A 20 -15.81 3.68 -10.04
N GLY A 21 -16.44 4.55 -9.25
CA GLY A 21 -15.84 5.19 -8.07
C GLY A 21 -16.16 4.47 -6.75
N GLY A 22 -16.56 3.19 -6.82
CA GLY A 22 -16.87 2.38 -5.65
C GLY A 22 -17.97 2.95 -4.76
N GLY A 23 -19.12 3.35 -5.33
CA GLY A 23 -20.23 4.04 -4.63
C GLY A 23 -20.81 3.37 -3.37
N ASP A 24 -20.22 2.27 -2.92
CA ASP A 24 -20.34 1.70 -1.58
C ASP A 24 -18.94 1.63 -0.94
N ALA A 25 -18.81 2.20 0.25
CA ALA A 25 -17.56 2.52 0.95
C ALA A 25 -16.56 1.38 1.26
N PRO A 26 -16.77 0.07 0.96
CA PRO A 26 -15.70 -0.88 1.24
C PRO A 26 -15.03 -1.45 -0.03
N GLU A 27 -13.84 -0.93 -0.33
CA GLU A 27 -12.88 -1.42 -1.34
C GLU A 27 -12.36 -2.83 -1.01
N ASN A 28 -12.07 -3.65 -2.02
CA ASN A 28 -11.66 -5.06 -1.90
C ASN A 28 -10.26 -5.36 -2.47
N ASP A 29 -9.32 -4.45 -2.22
CA ASP A 29 -7.96 -4.49 -2.74
C ASP A 29 -7.20 -5.76 -2.36
N ALA A 30 -7.45 -6.30 -1.16
CA ALA A 30 -6.75 -7.51 -0.72
C ALA A 30 -7.20 -8.74 -1.52
N GLU A 31 -8.49 -8.89 -1.83
CA GLU A 31 -8.98 -9.94 -2.72
C GLU A 31 -8.35 -9.83 -4.11
N ALA A 32 -8.33 -8.62 -4.67
CA ALA A 32 -7.73 -8.36 -5.98
C ALA A 32 -6.23 -8.71 -6.00
N LEU A 33 -5.50 -8.34 -4.95
CA LEU A 33 -4.07 -8.62 -4.81
C LEU A 33 -3.80 -10.13 -4.66
N LEU A 34 -4.58 -10.83 -3.84
CA LEU A 34 -4.44 -12.29 -3.68
C LEU A 34 -4.80 -13.03 -4.97
N TYR A 35 -5.80 -12.56 -5.71
CA TYR A 35 -6.12 -13.10 -7.03
C TYR A 35 -4.98 -12.85 -8.02
N ALA A 36 -4.43 -11.63 -8.06
CA ALA A 36 -3.27 -11.32 -8.89
C ALA A 36 -2.09 -12.24 -8.57
N ARG A 37 -1.82 -12.52 -7.28
CA ARG A 37 -0.78 -13.47 -6.85
C ARG A 37 -0.97 -14.86 -7.46
N GLN A 38 -2.19 -15.37 -7.51
CA GLN A 38 -2.49 -16.69 -8.11
C GLN A 38 -2.24 -16.72 -9.62
N LEU A 39 -2.30 -15.58 -10.29
CA LEU A 39 -2.00 -15.46 -11.73
C LEU A 39 -0.49 -15.33 -12.03
N THR A 40 0.35 -15.17 -11.01
CA THR A 40 1.80 -15.04 -11.17
C THR A 40 2.49 -16.41 -11.21
N ALA A 41 3.50 -16.54 -12.06
CA ALA A 41 4.19 -17.82 -12.29
C ALA A 41 5.28 -18.13 -11.25
N ALA A 42 5.76 -17.12 -10.53
CA ALA A 42 6.84 -17.23 -9.56
C ALA A 42 6.46 -16.59 -8.23
N ASP A 43 6.87 -17.22 -7.13
CA ASP A 43 6.59 -16.72 -5.78
C ASP A 43 7.23 -15.38 -5.48
N SER A 44 8.30 -15.04 -6.20
CA SER A 44 9.04 -13.78 -6.10
C SER A 44 8.48 -12.66 -7.00
N THR A 45 7.33 -12.86 -7.65
CA THR A 45 6.75 -11.81 -8.49
C THR A 45 6.28 -10.64 -7.62
N ASP A 46 6.83 -9.46 -7.86
CA ASP A 46 6.38 -8.23 -7.22
C ASP A 46 4.94 -7.90 -7.65
N LEU A 47 4.07 -7.71 -6.67
CA LEU A 47 2.73 -7.16 -6.87
C LEU A 47 2.75 -5.66 -6.56
N ILE A 48 2.09 -4.87 -7.40
CA ILE A 48 1.95 -3.43 -7.19
C ILE A 48 0.49 -3.16 -6.78
N LEU A 49 0.32 -2.57 -5.60
CA LEU A 49 -0.95 -2.02 -5.15
C LEU A 49 -0.91 -0.50 -5.33
N ILE A 50 -1.83 0.06 -6.11
CA ILE A 50 -1.99 1.52 -6.24
C ILE A 50 -3.22 1.89 -5.40
N ALA A 51 -3.04 2.72 -4.37
CA ALA A 51 -4.08 2.99 -3.39
C ALA A 51 -4.20 4.48 -3.06
N ASP A 52 -5.38 4.91 -2.65
CA ASP A 52 -5.62 6.27 -2.13
C ASP A 52 -5.22 6.35 -0.64
N ASN A 53 -4.47 7.37 -0.28
CA ASN A 53 -4.08 7.68 1.09
C ASN A 53 -5.27 7.93 2.02
N TYR A 54 -6.37 8.48 1.51
CA TYR A 54 -7.53 8.86 2.31
C TYR A 54 -8.53 7.73 2.57
N THR A 55 -8.36 6.58 1.90
CA THR A 55 -9.16 5.37 2.13
C THR A 55 -8.27 4.27 2.72
N PHE A 56 -8.87 3.19 3.21
CA PHE A 56 -8.10 1.98 3.52
C PHE A 56 -8.96 0.73 3.29
N PRO A 57 -8.44 -0.31 2.61
CA PRO A 57 -9.24 -1.45 2.20
C PRO A 57 -9.89 -2.16 3.40
N ARG A 58 -11.20 -2.43 3.32
CA ARG A 58 -11.94 -3.12 4.39
C ARG A 58 -11.46 -4.54 4.62
N ASP A 59 -10.94 -5.14 3.56
CA ASP A 59 -10.57 -6.52 3.45
C ASP A 59 -9.06 -6.74 3.64
N ALA A 60 -8.29 -5.70 4.00
CA ALA A 60 -6.86 -5.81 4.27
C ALA A 60 -6.51 -6.91 5.30
N LYS A 61 -7.46 -7.28 6.17
CA LYS A 61 -7.34 -8.43 7.09
C LYS A 61 -7.10 -9.77 6.38
N LEU A 62 -7.53 -9.92 5.12
CA LEU A 62 -7.28 -11.10 4.29
C LEU A 62 -5.80 -11.30 4.00
N LEU A 63 -4.99 -10.24 4.09
CA LEU A 63 -3.54 -10.31 3.92
C LEU A 63 -2.82 -10.92 5.14
N LYS A 64 -3.51 -11.26 6.25
CA LYS A 64 -2.90 -11.73 7.50
C LYS A 64 -1.80 -12.79 7.33
N ASN A 65 -1.98 -13.72 6.39
CA ASN A 65 -1.04 -14.83 6.14
C ASN A 65 -0.40 -14.76 4.75
N THR A 66 -0.44 -13.59 4.09
CA THR A 66 0.14 -13.45 2.76
C THR A 66 1.66 -13.60 2.79
N THR A 67 2.19 -14.31 1.80
CA THR A 67 3.62 -14.38 1.48
C THR A 67 3.97 -13.56 0.24
N ALA A 68 3.01 -12.79 -0.29
CA ALA A 68 3.23 -11.96 -1.46
C ALA A 68 4.24 -10.83 -1.17
N HIS A 69 5.10 -10.54 -2.13
CA HIS A 69 5.90 -9.33 -2.12
C HIS A 69 5.08 -8.20 -2.74
N VAL A 70 4.80 -7.16 -1.96
CA VAL A 70 3.94 -6.04 -2.39
C VAL A 70 4.71 -4.72 -2.33
N ARG A 71 4.55 -3.93 -3.39
CA ARG A 71 4.93 -2.53 -3.48
C ARG A 71 3.66 -1.69 -3.48
N ILE A 72 3.47 -0.88 -2.45
CA ILE A 72 2.30 -0.01 -2.32
C ILE A 72 2.68 1.35 -2.91
N ILE A 73 2.05 1.77 -3.99
CA ILE A 73 2.09 3.16 -4.48
C ILE A 73 0.91 3.88 -3.86
N LEU A 74 1.18 4.75 -2.89
CA LEU A 74 0.19 5.50 -2.15
C LEU A 74 0.02 6.90 -2.76
N CYS A 75 -1.16 7.15 -3.31
CA CYS A 75 -1.52 8.38 -3.99
C CYS A 75 -2.25 9.35 -3.05
N GLY A 76 -2.23 10.66 -3.36
CA GLY A 76 -2.92 11.67 -2.54
C GLY A 76 -2.24 11.94 -1.19
N VAL A 77 -0.95 11.64 -1.05
CA VAL A 77 -0.17 12.03 0.12
C VAL A 77 0.11 13.54 0.01
N HIS A 78 -0.43 14.31 0.94
CA HIS A 78 -0.22 15.76 1.02
C HIS A 78 0.18 16.18 2.43
N ASP A 79 -0.69 15.94 3.42
CA ASP A 79 -0.47 16.36 4.80
C ASP A 79 0.19 15.28 5.65
N TYR A 80 -0.15 14.02 5.40
CA TYR A 80 0.35 12.87 6.13
C TYR A 80 0.17 11.61 5.28
N ILE A 81 1.03 10.62 5.53
CA ILE A 81 0.82 9.24 5.13
C ILE A 81 -0.09 8.56 6.15
N ASN A 82 -1.15 7.93 5.66
CA ASN A 82 -2.11 7.20 6.46
C ASN A 82 -1.41 6.08 7.26
N PRO A 83 -1.46 6.14 8.62
CA PRO A 83 -0.76 5.19 9.48
C PRO A 83 -1.15 3.73 9.27
N ARG A 84 -2.34 3.44 8.72
CA ARG A 84 -2.79 2.07 8.45
C ARG A 84 -1.99 1.43 7.31
N TYR A 85 -1.57 2.19 6.29
CA TYR A 85 -0.69 1.67 5.24
C TYR A 85 0.74 1.48 5.74
N LEU A 86 1.25 2.39 6.59
CA LEU A 86 2.54 2.18 7.25
C LEU A 86 2.51 0.90 8.10
N ALA A 87 1.44 0.68 8.86
CA ALA A 87 1.26 -0.54 9.65
C ALA A 87 1.16 -1.79 8.79
N LEU A 88 0.41 -1.74 7.68
CA LEU A 88 0.29 -2.83 6.72
C LEU A 88 1.66 -3.19 6.14
N ALA A 89 2.43 -2.19 5.71
CA ALA A 89 3.74 -2.37 5.15
C ALA A 89 4.74 -2.93 6.16
N ARG A 90 4.77 -2.38 7.38
CA ARG A 90 5.59 -2.90 8.49
C ARG A 90 5.30 -4.37 8.78
N LYS A 91 4.03 -4.72 8.92
CA LYS A 91 3.59 -6.06 9.31
C LYS A 91 4.01 -7.14 8.31
N HIS A 92 3.95 -6.84 7.01
CA HIS A 92 4.21 -7.81 5.95
C HIS A 92 5.55 -7.61 5.25
N GLY A 93 6.35 -6.63 5.67
CA GLY A 93 7.61 -6.30 5.01
C GLY A 93 7.42 -5.72 3.60
N PHE A 94 6.27 -5.09 3.33
CA PHE A 94 6.04 -4.41 2.06
C PHE A 94 6.82 -3.11 1.98
N SER A 95 7.04 -2.64 0.75
CA SER A 95 7.54 -1.30 0.50
C SER A 95 6.37 -0.35 0.24
N LEU A 96 6.53 0.90 0.66
CA LEU A 96 5.55 1.97 0.44
C LEU A 96 6.21 3.10 -0.34
N HIS A 97 5.55 3.57 -1.37
CA HIS A 97 6.06 4.54 -2.33
C HIS A 97 5.05 5.66 -2.45
N THR A 98 5.54 6.88 -2.52
CA THR A 98 4.75 8.11 -2.75
C THR A 98 5.33 8.84 -3.95
N ILE A 99 4.79 10.00 -4.31
CA ILE A 99 5.42 10.82 -5.34
C ILE A 99 6.71 11.49 -4.84
N GLU A 100 6.82 11.72 -3.53
CA GLU A 100 7.96 12.37 -2.87
C GLU A 100 9.11 11.41 -2.55
N GLY A 101 8.84 10.11 -2.42
CA GLY A 101 9.89 9.13 -2.19
C GLY A 101 9.44 7.74 -1.77
N ASP A 102 10.46 6.90 -1.60
CA ASP A 102 10.35 5.48 -1.24
C ASP A 102 10.58 5.27 0.25
N ILE A 103 9.71 4.48 0.88
CA ILE A 103 9.73 4.14 2.30
C ILE A 103 9.88 2.63 2.39
N GLN A 104 11.07 2.21 2.82
CA GLN A 104 11.46 0.81 2.89
C GLN A 104 11.75 0.42 4.34
N ASP A 105 11.93 -0.88 4.58
CA ASP A 105 12.45 -1.41 5.85
C ASP A 105 11.62 -1.06 7.10
N LEU A 106 10.34 -0.72 6.95
CA LEU A 106 9.44 -0.42 8.08
C LEU A 106 9.33 -1.60 9.08
N SER A 107 9.57 -2.83 8.61
CA SER A 107 9.61 -4.04 9.44
C SER A 107 10.77 -4.08 10.44
N LYS A 108 11.83 -3.28 10.22
CA LYS A 108 12.99 -3.20 11.12
C LYS A 108 12.77 -2.24 12.30
N LEU A 109 11.71 -1.44 12.25
CA LEU A 109 11.40 -0.44 13.28
C LEU A 109 10.85 -1.09 14.56
N LEU A 110 11.38 -0.65 15.69
CA LEU A 110 11.02 -1.06 17.03
C LEU A 110 9.89 -0.17 17.58
N GLU A 111 9.09 -0.75 18.48
CA GLU A 111 8.04 -0.01 19.18
C GLU A 111 8.64 1.13 20.01
N GLY A 112 7.99 2.30 19.97
CA GLY A 112 8.43 3.51 20.67
C GLY A 112 9.34 4.42 19.85
N GLU A 113 9.93 3.95 18.75
CA GLU A 113 10.72 4.79 17.86
C GLU A 113 9.90 5.94 17.28
N ILE A 114 10.52 7.11 17.12
CA ILE A 114 9.96 8.25 16.40
C ILE A 114 10.73 8.41 15.10
N ILE A 115 10.04 8.25 13.98
CA ILE A 115 10.60 8.38 12.65
C ILE A 115 10.05 9.63 11.97
N THR A 116 10.85 10.23 11.08
CA THR A 116 10.39 11.31 10.21
C THR A 116 10.26 10.78 8.79
N ILE A 117 9.05 10.85 8.24
CA ILE A 117 8.77 10.51 6.85
C ILE A 117 8.19 11.75 6.18
N GLN A 118 8.89 12.29 5.19
CA GLN A 118 8.43 13.44 4.38
C GLN A 118 7.98 14.64 5.22
N GLY A 119 8.78 15.00 6.24
CA GLY A 119 8.49 16.11 7.14
C GLY A 119 7.43 15.82 8.21
N GLN A 120 6.88 14.60 8.26
CA GLN A 120 5.91 14.19 9.28
C GLN A 120 6.55 13.24 10.29
N GLN A 121 6.27 13.44 11.58
CA GLN A 121 6.75 12.56 12.64
C GLN A 121 5.71 11.51 13.03
N TYR A 122 6.14 10.25 13.04
CA TYR A 122 5.34 9.11 13.47
C TYR A 122 6.01 8.39 14.62
N GLN A 123 5.25 8.08 15.66
CA GLN A 123 5.66 7.15 16.70
C GLN A 123 5.21 5.74 16.31
N VAL A 124 6.15 4.79 16.32
CA VAL A 124 5.85 3.37 16.13
C VAL A 124 5.14 2.85 17.39
N THR A 125 4.01 2.18 17.21
CA THR A 125 3.25 1.52 18.28
C THR A 125 3.26 0.01 18.05
N GLY A 126 2.87 -0.78 19.05
CA GLY A 126 2.77 -2.24 18.90
C GLY A 126 1.98 -2.68 17.65
N ASP A 127 0.86 -2.00 17.38
CA ASP A 127 -0.05 -2.32 16.27
C ASP A 127 0.13 -1.45 15.01
N GLY A 128 1.05 -0.48 15.00
CA GLY A 128 1.21 0.40 13.84
C GLY A 128 1.98 1.69 14.11
N PHE A 129 1.35 2.81 13.75
CA PHE A 129 1.96 4.14 13.80
C PHE A 129 0.96 5.16 14.33
N LYS A 130 1.43 6.16 15.08
CA LYS A 130 0.67 7.32 15.52
C LYS A 130 1.35 8.58 15.00
N LEU A 131 0.60 9.46 14.31
CA LEU A 131 1.10 10.77 13.91
C LEU A 131 1.33 11.62 15.17
N VAL A 132 2.53 12.18 15.33
CA VAL A 132 2.93 12.95 16.51
C VAL A 132 2.92 14.44 16.22
N GLN A 133 3.54 14.85 15.11
CA GLN A 133 3.69 16.26 14.75
C GLN A 133 3.92 16.42 13.25
N LYS A 134 3.41 17.54 12.72
CA LYS A 134 3.77 18.08 11.42
C LYS A 134 4.87 19.11 11.60
N ILE A 135 6.05 18.83 11.04
CA ILE A 135 7.20 19.77 11.05
C ILE A 135 6.94 20.84 10.00
#